data_AF-A0A5Q4DRM0-F1
#
_entry.id   AF-A0A5Q4DRM0-F1
#
_cell.length_a   1.000
_cell.length_b   1.000
_cell.length_c   1.000
_cell.angle_alpha   90.00
_cell.angle_beta   90.00
_cell.angle_gamma   90.00
#
_symmetry.space_group_name_H-M   'P 1'
#
loop_
_entity.id
_entity.type
_entity.pdbx_description
1 polymer ?
#
loop_
_entity_poly.entity_id
_entity_poly.type
_entity_poly.pdbx_seq_one_letter_code
_entity_poly.pdbx_strand_id
1 'polypeptide(L)'
;MIDLHLIGIGTGNPDHLTREAIKALNAADLILLPRKGAEKSDLADLRRQICAEVLERPVRVVEFDLPRRATDQPYLGAVADWHDDIAQCWRAQIEEHAPQGGHVA
;
A
#
# COMPACT_ATOMS: atom_id res chain seq x y z
N MET A 1 -18.51 -2.93 -4.31
CA MET A 1 -17.99 -1.55 -4.16
C MET A 1 -16.66 -1.65 -3.41
N ILE A 2 -15.68 -0.81 -3.74
CA ILE A 2 -14.40 -0.76 -3.03
C ILE A 2 -14.36 0.53 -2.22
N ASP A 3 -14.04 0.40 -0.94
CA ASP A 3 -13.71 1.53 -0.07
C ASP A 3 -12.20 1.52 0.14
N LEU A 4 -11.51 2.49 -0.48
CA LEU A 4 -10.05 2.60 -0.42
C LEU A 4 -9.63 3.60 0.66
N HIS A 5 -8.90 3.14 1.66
CA HIS A 5 -8.41 3.92 2.78
C HIS A 5 -6.91 4.20 2.63
N LEU A 6 -6.53 5.46 2.42
CA LEU A 6 -5.12 5.87 2.44
C LEU A 6 -4.72 6.23 3.87
N ILE A 7 -4.04 5.31 4.55
CA ILE A 7 -3.73 5.42 5.98
C ILE A 7 -2.33 6.02 6.20
N GLY A 8 -2.28 7.16 6.90
CA GLY A 8 -1.02 7.72 7.36
C GLY A 8 -0.42 6.89 8.49
N ILE A 9 0.83 6.44 8.31
CA ILE A 9 1.56 5.59 9.29
C ILE A 9 2.68 6.35 10.05
N GLY A 10 2.67 7.68 9.95
CA GLY A 10 3.71 8.53 10.51
C GLY A 10 5.06 8.38 9.79
N THR A 11 6.14 8.63 10.52
CA THR A 11 7.52 8.68 10.00
C THR A 11 8.34 7.41 10.29
N GLY A 12 7.68 6.30 10.65
CA GLY A 12 8.31 4.99 10.84
C GLY A 12 8.59 4.55 12.28
N ASN A 13 8.11 5.30 13.27
CA ASN A 13 7.94 4.79 14.63
C ASN A 13 6.51 4.22 14.75
N PRO A 14 6.30 2.94 15.14
CA PRO A 14 4.97 2.38 15.39
C PRO A 14 4.09 3.21 16.33
N ASP A 15 4.69 3.89 17.32
CA ASP A 15 3.96 4.78 18.24
C ASP A 15 3.33 6.01 17.57
N HIS A 16 3.69 6.30 16.32
CA HIS A 16 3.07 7.37 15.54
C HIS A 16 1.70 6.98 14.98
N LEU A 17 1.33 5.69 15.02
CA LEU A 17 0.01 5.27 14.60
C LEU A 17 -1.08 5.87 15.49
N THR A 18 -2.06 6.48 14.84
CA THR A 18 -3.26 6.93 15.53
C THR A 18 -4.17 5.73 15.82
N ARG A 19 -5.03 5.87 16.84
CA ARG A 19 -6.06 4.87 17.12
C ARG A 19 -7.02 4.66 15.93
N GLU A 20 -7.21 5.68 15.11
CA GLU A 20 -8.03 5.60 13.90
C GLU A 20 -7.34 4.76 12.81
N ALA A 21 -6.03 4.96 12.60
CA ALA A 21 -5.25 4.15 11.68
C ALA A 21 -5.29 2.65 12.06
N ILE A 22 -5.11 2.34 13.35
CA ILE A 22 -5.18 0.96 13.85
C ILE A 22 -6.56 0.34 13.62
N LYS A 23 -7.63 1.10 13.88
CA LYS A 23 -9.01 0.64 13.61
C LYS A 23 -9.25 0.37 12.13
N ALA A 24 -8.80 1.28 11.25
CA ALA A 24 -8.96 1.12 9.81
C ALA A 24 -8.19 -0.10 9.27
N LEU A 25 -6.95 -0.32 9.73
CA LEU A 25 -6.17 -1.51 9.39
C LEU A 25 -6.86 -2.81 9.81
N ASN A 26 -7.43 -2.87 11.02
CA ASN A 26 -8.14 -4.05 11.51
C ASN A 26 -9.52 -4.27 10.85
N ALA A 27 -10.12 -3.20 10.31
CA ALA A 27 -11.36 -3.26 9.56
C ALA A 27 -11.16 -3.67 8.08
N ALA A 28 -9.93 -3.55 7.55
CA ALA A 28 -9.64 -3.86 6.15
C ALA A 28 -9.80 -5.35 5.84
N ASP A 29 -10.33 -5.65 4.66
CA ASP A 29 -10.37 -7.01 4.10
C ASP A 29 -9.03 -7.35 3.42
N LEU A 30 -8.39 -6.33 2.85
CA LEU A 30 -7.14 -6.40 2.10
C LEU A 30 -6.25 -5.20 2.47
N ILE A 31 -4.98 -5.46 2.75
CA ILE A 31 -3.94 -4.44 2.92
C ILE A 31 -2.93 -4.58 1.78
N LEU A 32 -2.68 -3.50 1.06
CA LEU A 32 -1.72 -3.42 -0.03
C LEU A 32 -0.40 -2.78 0.44
N LEU A 33 0.68 -3.55 0.41
CA LEU A 33 2.02 -3.09 0.81
C LEU A 33 2.95 -2.94 -0.40
N PRO A 34 3.15 -1.71 -0.92
CA PRO A 34 4.04 -1.49 -2.04
C PRO A 34 5.52 -1.64 -1.66
N ARG A 35 6.28 -2.36 -2.48
CA ARG A 35 7.74 -2.44 -2.43
C ARG A 35 8.34 -1.46 -3.44
N LYS A 36 9.21 -0.56 -2.96
CA LYS A 36 9.87 0.43 -3.81
C LYS A 36 11.26 -0.04 -4.24
N GLY A 37 11.31 -1.12 -5.02
CA GLY A 37 12.55 -1.71 -5.53
C GLY A 37 13.52 -2.24 -4.46
N ALA A 38 14.56 -2.94 -4.90
CA ALA A 38 15.51 -3.63 -4.02
C ALA A 38 16.31 -2.69 -3.09
N GLU A 39 16.51 -1.42 -3.47
CA GLU A 39 17.31 -0.46 -2.68
C GLU A 39 16.56 0.17 -1.48
N LYS A 40 15.27 -0.16 -1.29
CA LYS A 40 14.46 0.37 -0.18
C LYS A 40 13.71 -0.72 0.59
N SER A 41 14.37 -1.85 0.85
CA SER A 41 13.84 -2.94 1.67
C SER A 41 13.29 -2.44 3.00
N ASP A 42 14.01 -1.51 3.64
CA ASP A 42 13.74 -1.03 5.00
C ASP A 42 12.32 -0.47 5.20
N LEU A 43 11.74 0.18 4.19
CA LEU A 43 10.38 0.73 4.31
C LEU A 43 9.29 -0.34 4.13
N ALA A 44 9.53 -1.35 3.30
CA ALA A 44 8.61 -2.47 3.16
C ALA A 44 8.64 -3.31 4.45
N ASP A 45 9.83 -3.58 4.97
CA ASP A 45 10.04 -4.29 6.24
C ASP A 45 9.36 -3.57 7.41
N LEU A 46 9.52 -2.25 7.50
CA LEU A 46 8.85 -1.45 8.52
C LEU A 46 7.32 -1.54 8.43
N ARG A 47 6.74 -1.49 7.23
CA ARG A 47 5.28 -1.63 7.07
C ARG A 47 4.79 -3.02 7.46
N ARG A 48 5.56 -4.07 7.15
CA ARG A 48 5.27 -5.44 7.61
C ARG A 48 5.29 -5.51 9.13
N GLN A 49 6.32 -4.93 9.76
CA GLN A 49 6.45 -4.91 11.21
C GLN A 49 5.26 -4.19 11.86
N ILE A 50 4.88 -3.02 11.34
CA ILE A 50 3.70 -2.29 11.81
C ILE A 50 2.45 -3.18 11.73
N CYS A 51 2.20 -3.83 10.59
CA CYS A 51 1.06 -4.74 10.45
C CYS A 51 1.12 -5.90 11.45
N ALA A 52 2.29 -6.50 11.65
CA ALA A 52 2.49 -7.60 12.60
C ALA A 52 2.24 -7.18 14.06
N GLU A 53 2.48 -5.91 14.39
CA GLU A 53 2.31 -5.37 15.74
C GLU A 53 0.86 -4.98 16.05
N VAL A 54 0.13 -4.41 15.08
CA VAL A 54 -1.18 -3.79 15.35
C VAL A 54 -2.39 -4.57 14.84
N LEU A 55 -2.20 -5.59 14.00
CA LEU A 55 -3.30 -6.42 13.52
C LEU A 55 -3.69 -7.45 14.59
N GLU A 56 -4.93 -7.35 15.06
CA GLU A 56 -5.51 -8.21 16.11
C GLU A 56 -6.13 -9.49 15.52
N ARG A 57 -6.23 -9.56 14.19
CA ARG A 57 -6.72 -10.72 13.45
C ARG A 57 -5.89 -10.93 12.17
N PRO A 58 -5.94 -12.13 11.56
CA PRO A 58 -5.43 -12.32 10.22
C PRO A 58 -6.17 -11.41 9.23
N VAL A 59 -5.45 -10.46 8.64
CA VAL A 59 -5.89 -9.66 7.49
C VAL A 59 -5.05 -10.09 6.29
N ARG A 60 -5.64 -10.10 5.10
CA ARG A 60 -4.90 -10.41 3.88
C ARG A 60 -3.97 -9.25 3.56
N VAL A 61 -2.67 -9.48 3.70
CA VAL A 61 -1.64 -8.52 3.32
C VAL A 61 -1.03 -8.97 1.99
N VAL A 62 -1.11 -8.13 0.97
CA VAL A 62 -0.56 -8.40 -0.36
C VAL A 62 0.51 -7.38 -0.66
N GLU A 63 1.67 -7.87 -1.07
CA GLU A 63 2.78 -7.04 -1.45
C GLU A 63 3.06 -7.10 -2.94
N PHE A 64 3.34 -5.95 -3.52
CA PHE A 64 3.57 -5.81 -4.95
C PHE A 64 4.67 -4.78 -5.21
N ASP A 65 5.33 -4.87 -6.35
CA ASP A 65 6.39 -3.95 -6.72
C ASP A 65 5.82 -2.73 -7.43
N LEU A 66 6.25 -1.53 -7.01
CA LEU A 66 5.89 -0.31 -7.72
C LEU A 66 6.72 -0.18 -9.00
N PRO A 67 6.12 0.32 -10.09
CA PRO A 67 6.84 0.63 -11.32
C PRO A 67 7.88 1.72 -11.06
N ARG A 68 8.90 1.78 -11.93
CA ARG A 68 9.92 2.83 -11.91
C ARG A 68 9.59 3.89 -12.94
N ARG A 69 9.70 5.15 -12.54
CA ARG A 69 9.51 6.28 -13.45
C ARG A 69 10.59 6.28 -14.55
N ALA A 70 10.17 6.51 -15.79
CA ALA A 70 11.08 6.74 -16.91
C ALA A 70 11.98 7.97 -16.66
N THR A 71 13.23 7.91 -17.12
CA THR A 71 14.23 8.99 -16.94
C THR A 71 14.71 9.60 -18.25
N ASP A 72 14.30 9.02 -19.37
CA ASP A 72 14.63 9.35 -20.75
C ASP A 72 13.55 10.22 -21.43
N GLN A 73 12.60 10.76 -20.66
CA GLN A 73 11.46 11.53 -21.15
C GLN A 73 11.31 12.88 -20.42
N PRO A 74 10.57 13.86 -20.99
CA PRO A 74 10.23 15.09 -20.29
C PRO A 74 9.55 14.82 -18.95
N TYR A 75 10.00 15.51 -17.91
CA TYR A 75 9.66 15.21 -16.51
C TYR A 75 8.17 15.05 -16.25
N LEU A 76 7.34 16.00 -16.72
CA LEU A 76 5.90 15.97 -16.45
C LEU A 76 5.20 14.79 -17.12
N GLY A 77 5.59 14.45 -18.35
CA GLY A 77 5.06 13.27 -19.06
C GLY A 77 5.44 11.98 -18.33
N ALA A 78 6.73 11.84 -17.99
CA ALA A 78 7.21 10.69 -17.25
C ALA A 78 6.52 10.51 -15.89
N VAL A 79 6.17 11.61 -15.20
CA VAL A 79 5.44 11.56 -13.93
C VAL A 79 3.99 11.13 -14.13
N ALA A 80 3.32 11.60 -15.19
CA ALA A 80 1.95 11.21 -15.51
C ALA A 80 1.86 9.71 -15.80
N ASP A 81 2.67 9.22 -16.74
CA ASP A 81 2.71 7.80 -17.13
C ASP A 81 3.02 6.90 -15.92
N TRP A 82 3.96 7.32 -15.07
CA TRP A 82 4.32 6.57 -13.88
C TRP A 82 3.18 6.49 -12.86
N HIS A 83 2.38 7.53 -12.68
CA HIS A 83 1.21 7.46 -11.80
C HIS A 83 0.11 6.56 -12.39
N ASP A 84 -0.08 6.56 -13.70
CA ASP A 84 -1.01 5.65 -14.37
C ASP A 84 -0.57 4.19 -14.19
N ASP A 85 0.72 3.90 -14.31
CA ASP A 85 1.27 2.56 -14.05
C ASP A 85 1.06 2.13 -12.59
N ILE A 86 1.25 3.04 -11.62
CA ILE A 86 0.97 2.75 -10.20
C ILE A 86 -0.50 2.40 -9.99
N ALA A 87 -1.41 3.19 -10.57
CA ALA A 87 -2.84 2.96 -10.45
C ALA A 87 -3.25 1.60 -11.07
N GLN A 88 -2.62 1.21 -12.19
CA GLN A 88 -2.82 -0.11 -12.78
C GLN A 88 -2.34 -1.24 -11.88
N CYS A 89 -1.18 -1.08 -11.22
CA CYS A 89 -0.71 -2.07 -10.24
C CYS A 89 -1.73 -2.23 -9.10
N TRP A 90 -2.21 -1.14 -8.51
CA TRP A 90 -3.20 -1.20 -7.43
C TRP A 90 -4.48 -1.89 -7.89
N ARG A 91 -5.00 -1.50 -9.06
CA ARG A 91 -6.20 -2.11 -9.63
C ARG A 91 -6.05 -3.61 -9.81
N ALA A 92 -4.94 -4.06 -10.39
CA ALA A 92 -4.67 -5.48 -10.60
C ALA A 92 -4.69 -6.26 -9.27
N GLN A 93 -4.04 -5.73 -8.22
CA GLN A 93 -4.04 -6.39 -6.91
C GLN A 93 -5.43 -6.41 -6.26
N ILE A 94 -6.21 -5.33 -6.40
CA ILE A 94 -7.59 -5.26 -5.87
C ILE A 94 -8.49 -6.25 -6.61
N GLU A 95 -8.42 -6.30 -7.94
CA GLU A 95 -9.24 -7.21 -8.75
C GLU A 95 -8.93 -8.68 -8.45
N GLU A 96 -7.65 -9.02 -8.25
CA GLU A 96 -7.22 -10.37 -7.92
C GLU A 96 -7.65 -10.81 -6.51
N HIS A 97 -7.53 -9.92 -5.52
CA HIS A 97 -7.65 -10.30 -4.11
C HIS A 97 -8.94 -9.86 -3.42
N ALA A 98 -9.68 -8.90 -3.99
CA ALA A 98 -10.98 -8.41 -3.52
C ALA A 98 -12.02 -8.29 -4.68
N PRO A 99 -12.25 -9.37 -5.46
CA PRO A 99 -13.11 -9.32 -6.65
C PRO A 99 -14.58 -8.98 -6.36
N GLN A 100 -15.03 -9.16 -5.11
CA GLN A 100 -16.40 -8.88 -4.68
C GLN A 100 -16.57 -7.46 -4.10
N GLY A 101 -15.49 -6.67 -4.04
CA GLY A 101 -15.45 -5.43 -3.28
C GLY A 101 -14.95 -5.62 -1.84
N GLY A 102 -15.05 -4.57 -1.03
CA GLY A 102 -14.63 -4.56 0.38
C GLY A 102 -13.78 -3.34 0.75
N HIS A 103 -13.25 -3.37 1.96
CA HIS A 103 -12.37 -2.34 2.51
C HIS A 103 -10.92 -2.67 2.17
N VAL A 104 -10.27 -1.79 1.40
CA VAL A 104 -8.85 -1.90 1.03
C VAL A 104 -8.07 -0.80 1.73
N ALA A 105 -6.94 -1.15 2.34
CA ALA A 105 -6.02 -0.24 3.02
C ALA A 105 -4.60 -0.28 2.43
#